data_AF-A0A7V2Y0Z0-F1
#
_entry.id   AF-A0A7V2Y0Z0-F1
#
_cell.length_a   1.000
_cell.length_b   1.000
_cell.length_c   1.000
_cell.angle_alpha   90.00
_cell.angle_beta   90.00
_cell.angle_gamma   90.00
#
_symmetry.space_group_name_H-M   'P 1'
#
loop_
_entity.id
_entity.type
_entity.pdbx_description
1 polymer ?
#
loop_
_entity_poly.entity_id
_entity_poly.type
_entity_poly.pdbx_seq_one_letter_code
_entity_poly.pdbx_strand_id
1 'polypeptide(L)' 'MKQERRQHSAETKAKAALDALRGLRTVNEIASEYGVHPNQVTQWKKQA' A
#
# COMPACT_ATOMS: atom_id res chain seq x y z
N MET A 1 20.49 4.52 -12.84
CA MET A 1 19.57 3.46 -13.29
C MET A 1 18.15 3.93 -12.95
N LYS A 2 17.26 4.12 -13.94
CA LYS A 2 15.89 4.56 -13.66
C LYS A 2 15.12 3.40 -13.05
N GLN A 3 14.83 3.46 -11.76
CA GLN A 3 13.87 2.55 -11.14
C GLN A 3 12.50 2.90 -11.71
N GLU A 4 12.04 2.11 -12.67
CA GLU A 4 10.68 2.23 -13.21
C GLU A 4 9.69 2.05 -12.06
N ARG A 5 8.94 3.11 -11.76
CA ARG A 5 7.90 3.06 -10.74
C ARG A 5 6.82 2.11 -11.24
N ARG A 6 6.71 0.93 -10.63
CA ARG A 6 5.57 0.03 -10.85
C ARG A 6 4.29 0.80 -10.52
N GLN A 7 3.46 1.03 -11.53
CA GLN A 7 2.16 1.65 -11.32
C GLN A 7 1.22 0.61 -10.73
N HIS A 8 0.82 0.82 -9.48
CA HIS A 8 -0.24 0.02 -8.84
C HIS A 8 -1.61 0.58 -9.23
N SER A 9 -2.54 -0.33 -9.58
CA SER A 9 -3.93 0.00 -9.89
C SER A 9 -4.62 0.70 -8.72
N ALA A 10 -5.57 1.59 -9.02
CA ALA A 10 -6.29 2.37 -8.00
C ALA A 10 -7.00 1.47 -6.97
N GLU A 11 -7.55 0.33 -7.40
CA GLU A 11 -8.17 -0.66 -6.52
C GLU A 11 -7.20 -1.23 -5.48
N THR A 12 -5.97 -1.55 -5.87
CA THR A 12 -4.96 -2.10 -4.97
C THR A 12 -4.58 -1.08 -3.91
N LYS A 13 -4.43 0.19 -4.30
CA LYS A 13 -4.14 1.29 -3.38
C LYS A 13 -5.28 1.50 -2.39
N ALA A 14 -6.53 1.50 -2.87
CA ALA A 14 -7.71 1.67 -2.04
C ALA A 14 -7.89 0.51 -1.06
N LYS A 15 -7.72 -0.74 -1.51
CA LYS A 15 -7.78 -1.93 -0.63
C LYS A 15 -6.69 -1.90 0.44
N ALA A 16 -5.44 -1.63 0.05
CA ALA A 16 -4.32 -1.54 0.99
C ALA A 16 -4.50 -0.40 2.02
N ALA A 17 -4.99 0.77 1.59
CA ALA A 17 -5.29 1.88 2.48
C ALA A 17 -6.45 1.55 3.44
N LEU A 18 -7.53 0.93 2.94
CA LEU A 18 -8.66 0.51 3.76
C LEU A 18 -8.25 -0.53 4.82
N ASP A 19 -7.43 -1.52 4.44
CA ASP A 19 -6.91 -2.51 5.38
C ASP A 19 -6.01 -1.87 6.44
N ALA A 20 -5.18 -0.90 6.03
CA ALA A 20 -4.31 -0.14 6.93
C ALA A 20 -5.09 0.83 7.85
N LEU A 21 -6.29 1.25 7.46
CA LEU A 21 -7.21 2.05 8.26
C LEU A 21 -8.01 1.18 9.23
N ARG A 22 -8.42 -0.03 8.81
CA ARG A 22 -9.10 -1.02 9.66
C ARG A 22 -8.23 -1.48 10.83
N GLY A 23 -6.90 -1.41 10.70
CA GLY A 23 -5.96 -1.75 11.78
C GLY A 23 -5.90 -3.23 12.13
N LEU A 24 -6.49 -4.09 11.29
CA LEU A 24 -6.50 -5.55 11.46
C LEU A 24 -5.14 -6.17 11.10
N ARG A 25 -4.37 -5.51 10.23
CA ARG A 25 -3.05 -5.93 9.77
C ARG A 25 -2.08 -4.77 9.83
N THR A 26 -0.82 -5.05 10.11
CA THR A 26 0.22 -4.02 10.14
C THR A 26 0.55 -3.55 8.72
N VAL A 27 1.08 -2.32 8.58
CA VAL A 27 1.52 -1.77 7.30
C VAL A 27 2.52 -2.70 6.59
N ASN A 28 3.36 -3.41 7.34
CA ASN A 28 4.34 -4.38 6.82
C ASN A 28 3.69 -5.66 6.28
N GLU A 29 2.63 -6.15 6.94
CA GLU A 29 1.89 -7.33 6.48
C GLU A 29 1.08 -7.01 5.23
N ILE A 30 0.40 -5.85 5.22
CA ILE A 30 -0.32 -5.36 4.04
C ILE A 30 0.68 -5.14 2.89
N ALA A 31 1.84 -4.56 3.17
CA ALA A 31 2.90 -4.43 2.17
C ALA A 31 3.31 -5.78 1.56
N SER A 32 3.52 -6.78 2.41
CA SER A 32 3.89 -8.13 1.98
C SER A 32 2.77 -8.81 1.18
N GLU A 33 1.52 -8.69 1.63
CA GLU A 33 0.34 -9.31 0.99
C GLU A 33 0.05 -8.73 -0.39
N TYR A 34 0.14 -7.40 -0.52
CA TYR A 34 -0.11 -6.72 -1.79
C TYR A 34 1.16 -6.61 -2.66
N GLY A 35 2.32 -7.08 -2.18
CA GLY A 35 3.60 -6.99 -2.90
C GLY A 35 4.08 -5.55 -3.10
N VAL A 36 3.74 -4.66 -2.18
CA VAL A 36 4.02 -3.22 -2.21
C VAL A 36 5.00 -2.85 -1.09
N HIS A 37 5.67 -1.72 -1.21
CA HIS A 37 6.59 -1.28 -0.14
C HIS A 37 5.79 -0.65 1.03
N PRO A 38 6.16 -0.86 2.31
CA PRO A 38 5.46 -0.29 3.46
C PRO A 38 5.28 1.23 3.40
N ASN A 39 6.29 1.96 2.91
CA ASN A 39 6.17 3.41 2.67
C ASN A 39 5.04 3.78 1.70
N GLN A 40 4.76 2.95 0.69
CA GLN A 40 3.65 3.20 -0.25
C GLN A 40 2.30 3.03 0.44
N VAL A 41 2.15 2.01 1.28
CA VAL A 41 0.92 1.80 2.07
C VAL A 41 0.69 2.96 3.04
N THR A 42 1.74 3.45 3.71
CA THR A 42 1.67 4.65 4.56
C THR A 42 1.27 5.89 3.76
N GLN A 43 1.80 6.05 2.55
CA GLN A 43 1.43 7.16 1.66
C GLN A 43 -0.03 7.07 1.23
N TRP A 44 -0.52 5.88 0.86
CA TRP A 44 -1.92 5.68 0.47
C TRP A 44 -2.88 5.85 1.64
N LYS A 45 -2.48 5.42 2.85
CA LYS A 45 -3.22 5.69 4.09
C LYS A 45 -3.37 7.18 4.38
N LYS A 46 -2.40 8.02 3.97
CA LYS A 46 -2.51 9.48 4.09
C LYS A 46 -3.33 10.13 2.98
N GLN A 47 -3.49 9.46 1.83
CA GLN A 47 -4.25 9.98 0.68
C GLN A 47 -5.70 9.50 0.66
N ALA A 48 -6.04 8.44 1.40
CA ALA A 48 -7.39 7.96 1.64
C ALA A 48 -8.07 8.81 2.72
#